data_AF-A0A9W5PZH0-F1
#
_entry.id   AF-A0A9W5PZH0-F1
#
_cell.length_a   1.000
_cell.length_b   1.000
_cell.length_c   1.000
_cell.angle_alpha   90.00
_cell.angle_beta   90.00
_cell.angle_gamma   90.00
#
_symmetry.space_group_name_H-M   'P 1'
#
loop_
_entity.id
_entity.type
_entity.pdbx_description
1 polymer ?
#
loop_
_entity_poly.entity_id
_entity_poly.type
_entity_poly.pdbx_seq_one_letter_code
_entity_poly.pdbx_strand_id
1 'polypeptide(L)'
;MKMTSKKMKDELIKKLSRPEWDFQYDSEKEVLRIEQKDSKKGINVSLPGVVAKWEVNKEKAIEEVAYYVQEALIAMHKEENSGAKILPVIRSTSFPKQAEEGNPFIMTDHTAETRIYYALDSNKTYRLIDERLLQKLELTEQQVREMALFNARSLGYEFKQDTVAGNTFYFLNTNDGYDATRILNESLLQSMREKISGDMVVAVPHQDVLIIADIVNEIGYDIIAQMTMKFFAEGHVPITSLSFVYEDGEFEPIFILAKNRKKTDGKEKG
;
A
#
# COMPACT_ATOMS: atom_id res chain seq x y z
N MET A 1 9.99 -8.68 47.03
CA MET A 1 8.99 -9.75 46.84
C MET A 1 9.21 -10.36 45.46
N LYS A 2 9.29 -11.69 45.32
CA LYS A 2 9.46 -12.35 44.01
C LYS A 2 8.14 -12.33 43.25
N MET A 3 8.20 -12.09 41.94
CA MET A 3 7.03 -12.16 41.06
C MET A 3 6.68 -13.62 40.82
N THR A 4 5.42 -14.00 41.02
CA THR A 4 4.90 -15.36 40.79
C THR A 4 3.89 -15.34 39.65
N SER A 5 3.64 -16.47 39.00
CA SER A 5 2.64 -16.59 37.93
C SER A 5 1.27 -16.06 38.36
N LYS A 6 0.83 -16.36 39.60
CA LYS A 6 -0.43 -15.87 40.15
C LYS A 6 -0.48 -14.33 40.24
N LYS A 7 0.60 -13.70 40.71
CA LYS A 7 0.70 -12.22 40.77
C LYS A 7 0.79 -11.60 39.38
N MET A 8 1.55 -12.22 38.48
CA MET A 8 1.67 -11.78 37.09
C MET A 8 0.33 -11.81 36.36
N LYS A 9 -0.46 -12.87 36.59
CA LYS A 9 -1.83 -12.98 36.11
C LYS A 9 -2.71 -11.83 36.61
N ASP A 10 -2.67 -11.53 37.92
CA ASP A 10 -3.46 -10.43 38.49
C ASP A 10 -3.07 -9.06 37.88
N GLU A 11 -1.77 -8.80 37.68
CA GLU A 11 -1.28 -7.57 37.05
C GLU A 11 -1.69 -7.44 35.58
N LEU A 12 -1.57 -8.53 34.80
CA LEU A 12 -2.01 -8.54 33.41
C LEU A 12 -3.52 -8.34 33.28
N ILE A 13 -4.34 -9.02 34.10
CA ILE A 13 -5.79 -8.82 34.13
C ILE A 13 -6.11 -7.36 34.46
N LYS A 14 -5.46 -6.79 35.48
CA LYS A 14 -5.69 -5.39 35.88
C LYS A 14 -5.38 -4.41 34.74
N LYS A 15 -4.28 -4.61 34.01
CA LYS A 15 -3.86 -3.74 32.90
C LYS A 15 -4.73 -3.89 31.65
N LEU A 16 -5.22 -5.11 31.39
CA LEU A 16 -5.99 -5.47 30.19
C LEU A 16 -7.51 -5.45 30.41
N SER A 17 -7.98 -5.24 31.64
CA SER A 17 -9.40 -5.31 31.97
C SER A 17 -10.22 -4.32 31.15
N ARG A 18 -11.12 -4.85 30.33
CA ARG A 18 -12.04 -4.11 29.47
C ARG A 18 -13.39 -4.81 29.40
N PRO A 19 -14.50 -4.11 29.14
CA PRO A 19 -15.82 -4.71 29.05
C PRO A 19 -15.93 -5.82 28.00
N GLU A 20 -15.15 -5.75 26.91
CA GLU A 20 -15.27 -6.64 25.75
C GLU A 20 -14.49 -7.96 25.90
N TRP A 21 -13.64 -8.10 26.91
CA TRP A 21 -12.74 -9.25 27.07
C TRP A 21 -13.09 -10.12 28.28
N ASP A 22 -12.90 -11.42 28.10
CA ASP A 22 -12.96 -12.45 29.13
C ASP A 22 -11.56 -12.99 29.42
N PHE A 23 -11.35 -13.42 30.67
CA PHE A 23 -10.08 -13.95 31.15
C PHE A 23 -10.28 -15.33 31.78
N GLN A 24 -9.49 -16.31 31.36
CA GLN A 24 -9.51 -17.66 31.92
C GLN A 24 -8.08 -18.06 32.32
N TYR A 25 -7.90 -18.51 33.55
CA TYR A 25 -6.59 -18.89 34.07
C TYR A 25 -6.54 -20.41 34.33
N ASP A 26 -5.62 -21.08 33.64
CA ASP A 26 -5.28 -22.48 33.90
C ASP A 26 -4.09 -22.51 34.87
N SER A 27 -4.34 -22.90 36.13
CA SER A 27 -3.31 -22.94 37.17
C SER A 27 -2.36 -24.13 37.06
N GLU A 28 -2.73 -25.20 36.36
CA GLU A 28 -1.86 -26.36 36.15
C GLU A 28 -0.84 -26.07 35.05
N LYS A 29 -1.28 -25.39 33.97
CA LYS A 29 -0.42 -25.02 32.84
C LYS A 29 0.21 -23.64 32.98
N GLU A 30 -0.19 -22.87 34.00
CA GLU A 30 0.22 -21.49 34.24
C GLU A 30 -0.01 -20.57 33.02
N VAL A 31 -1.17 -20.73 32.37
CA VAL A 31 -1.55 -19.97 31.18
C VAL A 31 -2.75 -19.07 31.49
N LEU A 32 -2.63 -17.80 31.12
CA LEU A 32 -3.74 -16.86 31.09
C LEU A 32 -4.27 -16.75 29.65
N ARG A 33 -5.50 -17.20 29.41
CA ARG A 33 -6.23 -16.96 28.19
C ARG A 33 -6.97 -15.64 28.30
N ILE A 34 -6.79 -14.78 27.30
CA ILE A 34 -7.56 -13.54 27.13
C ILE A 34 -8.32 -13.67 25.82
N GLU A 35 -9.63 -13.52 25.83
CA GLU A 35 -10.48 -13.67 24.65
C GLU A 35 -11.54 -12.58 24.58
N GLN A 36 -12.09 -12.35 23.40
CA GLN A 36 -13.28 -11.53 23.26
C GLN A 36 -14.54 -12.28 23.66
N LYS A 37 -15.46 -11.56 24.29
CA LYS A 37 -16.76 -12.10 24.71
C LYS A 37 -17.58 -12.61 23.53
N ASP A 38 -17.62 -11.85 22.44
CA ASP A 38 -18.52 -12.08 21.31
C ASP A 38 -17.99 -13.17 20.36
N SER A 39 -16.73 -13.05 19.94
CA SER A 39 -16.11 -13.96 18.94
C SER A 39 -15.51 -15.23 19.54
N LYS A 40 -15.29 -15.26 20.86
CA LYS A 40 -14.53 -16.30 21.60
C LYS A 40 -13.10 -16.53 21.07
N LYS A 41 -12.62 -15.69 20.14
CA LYS A 41 -11.22 -15.67 19.71
C LYS A 41 -10.38 -15.00 20.78
N GLY A 42 -9.19 -15.56 21.01
CA GLY A 42 -8.33 -15.11 22.08
C GLY A 42 -6.93 -15.65 21.96
N ILE A 43 -6.08 -15.23 22.88
CA ILE A 43 -4.68 -15.61 22.96
C ILE A 43 -4.37 -16.24 24.31
N ASN A 44 -3.41 -17.15 24.29
CA ASN A 44 -2.89 -17.81 25.48
C ASN A 44 -1.53 -17.20 25.83
N VAL A 45 -1.40 -16.66 27.03
CA VAL A 45 -0.16 -16.08 27.55
C VAL A 45 0.43 -17.05 28.59
N SER A 46 1.62 -17.57 28.30
CA SER A 46 2.40 -18.36 29.27
C SER A 46 3.01 -17.45 30.32
N LEU A 47 2.52 -17.54 31.56
CA LEU A 47 2.93 -16.65 32.65
C LEU A 47 4.39 -16.86 33.10
N PRO A 48 4.95 -18.09 33.14
CA PRO A 48 6.36 -18.28 33.47
C PRO A 48 7.30 -17.49 32.55
N GLY A 49 6.99 -17.42 31.26
CA GLY A 49 7.75 -16.63 30.29
C GLY A 49 7.69 -15.13 30.56
N VAL A 50 6.53 -14.63 30.99
CA VAL A 50 6.37 -13.21 31.37
C VAL A 50 7.08 -12.91 32.68
N VAL A 51 7.04 -13.82 33.66
CA VAL A 51 7.77 -13.69 34.92
C VAL A 51 9.28 -13.63 34.66
N ALA A 52 9.82 -14.50 33.81
CA ALA A 52 11.23 -14.47 33.42
C ALA A 52 11.64 -13.13 32.78
N LYS A 53 10.80 -12.59 31.88
CA LYS A 53 11.02 -11.25 31.30
C LYS A 53 10.94 -10.14 32.35
N TRP A 54 10.02 -10.24 33.31
CA TRP A 54 9.87 -9.27 34.40
C TRP A 54 11.07 -9.27 35.35
N GLU A 55 11.73 -10.41 35.57
CA GLU A 55 12.92 -10.45 36.42
C GLU A 55 14.03 -9.51 35.92
N VAL A 56 14.16 -9.37 34.59
CA VAL A 56 15.12 -8.49 33.91
C VAL A 56 14.56 -7.08 33.71
N ASN A 57 13.38 -6.96 33.10
CA ASN A 57 12.85 -5.68 32.60
C ASN A 57 11.80 -5.03 33.52
N LYS A 58 11.49 -5.67 34.66
CA LYS A 58 10.50 -5.22 35.64
C LYS A 58 9.16 -4.86 34.98
N GLU A 59 8.51 -3.79 35.42
CA GLU A 59 7.18 -3.38 34.97
C GLU A 59 7.07 -3.22 33.44
N LYS A 60 8.17 -2.87 32.73
CA LYS A 60 8.16 -2.79 31.26
C LYS A 60 7.79 -4.11 30.58
N ALA A 61 8.14 -5.25 31.18
CA ALA A 61 7.76 -6.56 30.65
C ALA A 61 6.24 -6.77 30.63
N ILE A 62 5.53 -6.22 31.64
CA ILE A 62 4.07 -6.29 31.73
C ILE A 62 3.46 -5.37 30.67
N GLU A 63 4.04 -4.18 30.46
CA GLU A 63 3.57 -3.22 29.45
C GLU A 63 3.71 -3.74 28.04
N GLU A 64 4.87 -4.31 27.70
CA GLU A 64 5.11 -4.93 26.40
C GLU A 64 4.12 -6.07 26.16
N VAL A 65 3.98 -6.99 27.11
CA VAL A 65 3.06 -8.12 26.94
C VAL A 65 1.61 -7.66 26.84
N ALA A 66 1.18 -6.69 27.65
CA ALA A 66 -0.16 -6.13 27.56
C ALA A 66 -0.40 -5.44 26.22
N TYR A 67 0.57 -4.69 25.71
CA TYR A 67 0.50 -4.08 24.39
C TYR A 67 0.34 -5.14 23.28
N TYR A 68 1.16 -6.19 23.28
CA TYR A 68 1.04 -7.28 22.31
C TYR A 68 -0.29 -8.02 22.40
N VAL A 69 -0.78 -8.28 23.62
CA VAL A 69 -2.08 -8.92 23.85
C VAL A 69 -3.20 -8.07 23.25
N GLN A 70 -3.17 -6.78 23.52
CA GLN A 70 -4.14 -5.83 23.01
C GLN A 70 -4.11 -5.75 21.49
N GLU A 71 -2.93 -5.60 20.87
CA GLU A 71 -2.80 -5.52 19.42
C GLU A 71 -3.26 -6.82 18.73
N ALA A 72 -2.94 -7.98 19.31
CA ALA A 72 -3.38 -9.27 18.81
C ALA A 72 -4.90 -9.43 18.89
N LEU A 73 -5.52 -9.09 20.04
CA LEU A 73 -6.97 -9.17 20.20
C LEU A 73 -7.71 -8.16 19.33
N ILE A 74 -7.19 -6.95 19.17
CA ILE A 74 -7.75 -5.95 18.24
C ILE A 74 -7.64 -6.43 16.80
N ALA A 75 -6.52 -7.04 16.41
CA ALA A 75 -6.35 -7.63 15.08
C ALA A 75 -7.35 -8.78 14.85
N MET A 76 -7.52 -9.67 15.83
CA MET A 76 -8.48 -10.79 15.78
C MET A 76 -9.95 -10.32 15.78
N HIS A 77 -10.29 -9.20 16.44
CA HIS A 77 -11.62 -8.57 16.33
C HIS A 77 -11.87 -8.02 14.92
N LYS A 78 -10.84 -7.41 14.33
CA LYS A 78 -10.94 -6.75 13.02
C LYS A 78 -11.04 -7.75 11.88
N GLU A 79 -10.61 -9.01 12.07
CA GLU A 79 -10.87 -10.09 11.12
C GLU A 79 -12.36 -10.44 10.96
N GLU A 80 -13.21 -10.20 11.97
CA GLU A 80 -14.64 -10.55 11.93
C GLU A 80 -15.52 -9.45 11.31
N ASN A 81 -15.00 -8.21 11.26
CA ASN A 81 -15.51 -7.13 10.41
C ASN A 81 -14.64 -7.03 9.15
N SER A 82 -14.63 -8.06 8.28
CA SER A 82 -13.71 -8.08 7.13
C SER A 82 -14.06 -6.99 6.10
N GLY A 83 -13.70 -5.74 6.40
CA GLY A 83 -13.55 -4.64 5.45
C GLY A 83 -12.30 -4.83 4.58
N ALA A 84 -11.95 -6.08 4.30
CA ALA A 84 -10.92 -6.42 3.36
C ALA A 84 -11.45 -6.08 1.97
N LYS A 85 -10.74 -5.19 1.26
CA LYS A 85 -11.17 -4.72 -0.04
C LYS A 85 -10.33 -5.38 -1.11
N ILE A 86 -10.97 -5.76 -2.20
CA ILE A 86 -10.23 -6.09 -3.40
C ILE A 86 -9.87 -4.76 -4.08
N LEU A 87 -8.58 -4.49 -4.26
CA LEU A 87 -8.08 -3.30 -4.94
C LEU A 87 -7.17 -3.70 -6.11
N PRO A 88 -7.17 -2.93 -7.20
CA PRO A 88 -6.20 -3.13 -8.27
C PRO A 88 -4.87 -2.49 -7.87
N VAL A 89 -3.78 -3.07 -8.35
CA VAL A 89 -2.42 -2.62 -8.11
C VAL A 89 -1.68 -2.57 -9.44
N ILE A 90 -1.10 -1.42 -9.76
CA ILE A 90 -0.26 -1.28 -10.96
C ILE A 90 1.13 -1.83 -10.69
N ARG A 91 1.63 -2.61 -11.66
CA ARG A 91 2.99 -3.17 -11.67
C ARG A 91 3.61 -3.04 -13.05
N SER A 92 4.94 -3.09 -13.08
CA SER A 92 5.70 -3.28 -14.32
C SER A 92 5.24 -4.56 -15.03
N THR A 93 5.23 -4.57 -16.36
CA THR A 93 5.03 -5.81 -17.13
C THR A 93 6.10 -6.88 -16.87
N SER A 94 7.25 -6.49 -16.30
CA SER A 94 8.32 -7.38 -15.84
C SER A 94 8.07 -8.05 -14.47
N PHE A 95 7.05 -7.62 -13.72
CA PHE A 95 6.72 -8.22 -12.43
C PHE A 95 6.31 -9.71 -12.60
N PRO A 96 6.65 -10.59 -11.65
CA PRO A 96 6.30 -12.01 -11.75
C PRO A 96 4.82 -12.26 -12.05
N LYS A 97 4.54 -13.21 -12.93
CA LYS A 97 3.17 -13.61 -13.31
C LYS A 97 2.57 -14.67 -12.40
N GLN A 98 3.39 -15.21 -11.49
CA GLN A 98 3.01 -16.26 -10.55
C GLN A 98 3.70 -16.02 -9.21
N ALA A 99 3.07 -16.47 -8.13
CA ALA A 99 3.65 -16.47 -6.81
C ALA A 99 4.88 -17.41 -6.74
N GLU A 100 5.71 -17.26 -5.70
CA GLU A 100 6.86 -18.15 -5.45
C GLU A 100 6.44 -19.62 -5.31
N GLU A 101 5.22 -19.86 -4.81
CA GLU A 101 4.59 -21.18 -4.70
C GLU A 101 4.15 -21.78 -6.06
N GLY A 102 4.30 -21.02 -7.16
CA GLY A 102 3.98 -21.46 -8.53
C GLY A 102 2.56 -21.15 -9.00
N ASN A 103 1.68 -20.60 -8.15
CA ASN A 103 0.31 -20.28 -8.52
C ASN A 103 0.25 -18.98 -9.36
N PRO A 104 -0.39 -18.98 -10.55
CA PRO A 104 -0.56 -17.78 -11.35
C PRO A 104 -1.33 -16.68 -10.61
N PHE A 105 -0.92 -15.43 -10.82
CA PHE A 105 -1.68 -14.27 -10.35
C PHE A 105 -2.85 -13.96 -11.26
N ILE A 106 -3.94 -13.46 -10.68
CA ILE A 106 -5.03 -12.86 -11.44
C ILE A 106 -4.59 -11.47 -11.89
N MET A 107 -4.62 -11.24 -13.19
CA MET A 107 -4.05 -10.03 -13.82
C MET A 107 -4.88 -9.59 -15.03
N THR A 108 -4.75 -8.31 -15.39
CA THR A 108 -5.28 -7.73 -16.63
C THR A 108 -4.20 -6.84 -17.25
N ASP A 109 -3.99 -6.93 -18.57
CA ASP A 109 -3.08 -6.02 -19.27
C ASP A 109 -3.63 -4.58 -19.25
N HIS A 110 -2.73 -3.59 -19.19
CA HIS A 110 -3.11 -2.17 -19.08
C HIS A 110 -2.40 -1.32 -20.14
N THR A 111 -1.06 -1.36 -20.17
CA THR A 111 -0.26 -0.75 -21.23
C THR A 111 0.87 -1.70 -21.63
N ALA A 112 1.70 -1.31 -22.60
CA ALA A 112 2.94 -2.06 -22.89
C ALA A 112 3.91 -2.09 -21.69
N GLU A 113 3.84 -1.09 -20.81
CA GLU A 113 4.75 -0.90 -19.67
C GLU A 113 4.16 -1.38 -18.34
N THR A 114 2.82 -1.41 -18.24
CA THR A 114 2.13 -1.67 -16.97
C THR A 114 1.07 -2.77 -17.08
N ARG A 115 0.89 -3.50 -15.97
CA ARG A 115 -0.12 -4.54 -15.81
C ARG A 115 -0.87 -4.34 -14.49
N ILE A 116 -2.16 -4.64 -14.52
CA ILE A 116 -3.02 -4.62 -13.33
C ILE A 116 -2.94 -5.98 -12.65
N TYR A 117 -2.58 -5.98 -11.38
CA TYR A 117 -2.73 -7.10 -10.46
C TYR A 117 -3.87 -6.80 -9.51
N TYR A 118 -4.45 -7.83 -8.91
CA TYR A 118 -5.51 -7.67 -7.92
C TYR A 118 -5.01 -8.06 -6.55
N ALA A 119 -5.38 -7.30 -5.54
CA ALA A 119 -4.91 -7.48 -4.17
C ALA A 119 -6.08 -7.55 -3.21
N LEU A 120 -6.02 -8.49 -2.27
CA LEU A 120 -6.87 -8.50 -1.09
C LEU A 120 -6.21 -7.62 -0.03
N ASP A 121 -6.73 -6.42 0.14
CA ASP A 121 -6.25 -5.40 1.07
C ASP A 121 -6.84 -5.61 2.47
N SER A 122 -6.00 -5.57 3.50
CA SER A 122 -6.41 -5.72 4.91
C SER A 122 -6.19 -4.44 5.73
N ASN A 123 -6.05 -3.28 5.09
CA ASN A 123 -5.65 -1.98 5.65
C ASN A 123 -4.26 -1.91 6.31
N LYS A 124 -3.62 -3.06 6.62
CA LYS A 124 -2.25 -3.13 7.16
C LYS A 124 -1.23 -3.59 6.12
N THR A 125 -1.68 -4.46 5.23
CA THR A 125 -0.93 -5.07 4.14
C THR A 125 -1.92 -5.59 3.12
N TYR A 126 -1.46 -5.87 1.91
CA TYR A 126 -2.26 -6.59 0.93
C TYR A 126 -1.52 -7.83 0.45
N ARG A 127 -2.30 -8.79 -0.01
CA ARG A 127 -1.80 -9.98 -0.69
C ARG A 127 -2.33 -9.98 -2.13
N LEU A 128 -1.45 -10.19 -3.09
CA LEU A 128 -1.87 -10.38 -4.48
C LEU A 128 -2.70 -11.66 -4.62
N ILE A 129 -3.78 -11.57 -5.38
CA ILE A 129 -4.74 -12.65 -5.61
C ILE A 129 -4.14 -13.58 -6.66
N ASP A 130 -3.77 -14.77 -6.21
CA ASP A 130 -3.42 -15.91 -7.06
C ASP A 130 -4.63 -16.83 -7.25
N GLU A 131 -4.56 -17.76 -8.20
CA GLU A 131 -5.66 -18.71 -8.48
C GLU A 131 -6.13 -19.49 -7.25
N ARG A 132 -5.20 -19.81 -6.34
CA ARG A 132 -5.50 -20.53 -5.10
C ARG A 132 -6.28 -19.66 -4.12
N LEU A 133 -5.92 -18.39 -3.98
CA LEU A 133 -6.65 -17.43 -3.16
C LEU A 133 -8.01 -17.12 -3.77
N LEU A 134 -8.09 -16.97 -5.10
CA LEU A 134 -9.34 -16.78 -5.82
C LEU A 134 -10.34 -17.91 -5.49
N GLN A 135 -9.90 -19.16 -5.54
CA GLN A 135 -10.73 -20.33 -5.17
C GLN A 135 -11.21 -20.26 -3.72
N LYS A 136 -10.35 -19.84 -2.78
CA LYS A 136 -10.73 -19.68 -1.36
C LYS A 136 -11.72 -18.55 -1.12
N LEU A 137 -11.66 -17.49 -1.93
CA LEU A 137 -12.60 -16.38 -1.88
C LEU A 137 -13.96 -16.73 -2.51
N GLU A 138 -14.05 -17.86 -3.22
CA GLU A 138 -15.24 -18.28 -3.96
C GLU A 138 -15.72 -17.22 -4.96
N LEU A 139 -14.77 -16.49 -5.55
CA LEU A 139 -15.00 -15.46 -6.55
C LEU A 139 -14.51 -15.92 -7.93
N THR A 140 -15.15 -15.39 -8.96
CA THR A 140 -14.64 -15.46 -10.33
C THR A 140 -13.64 -14.34 -10.60
N GLU A 141 -12.78 -14.52 -11.60
CA GLU A 141 -11.87 -13.43 -12.03
C GLU A 141 -12.65 -12.16 -12.38
N GLN A 142 -13.78 -12.29 -13.10
CA GLN A 142 -14.61 -11.15 -13.48
C GLN A 142 -15.09 -10.38 -12.24
N GLN A 143 -15.58 -11.08 -11.21
CA GLN A 143 -16.01 -10.43 -9.96
C GLN A 143 -14.84 -9.70 -9.28
N VAL A 144 -13.65 -10.31 -9.23
CA VAL A 144 -12.45 -9.65 -8.69
C VAL A 144 -12.13 -8.36 -9.45
N ARG A 145 -12.18 -8.39 -10.78
CA ARG A 145 -11.92 -7.21 -11.63
C ARG A 145 -12.93 -6.10 -11.37
N GLU A 146 -14.22 -6.42 -11.36
CA GLU A 146 -15.31 -5.46 -11.13
C GLU A 146 -15.24 -4.85 -9.73
N MET A 147 -15.05 -5.68 -8.70
CA MET A 147 -14.89 -5.22 -7.32
C MET A 147 -13.68 -4.31 -7.16
N ALA A 148 -12.55 -4.67 -7.77
CA ALA A 148 -11.32 -3.88 -7.74
C ALA A 148 -11.52 -2.49 -8.34
N LEU A 149 -12.04 -2.42 -9.57
CA LEU A 149 -12.25 -1.15 -10.26
C LEU A 149 -13.28 -0.27 -9.53
N PHE A 150 -14.33 -0.87 -8.98
CA PHE A 150 -15.30 -0.15 -8.14
C PHE A 150 -14.64 0.45 -6.89
N ASN A 151 -13.84 -0.34 -6.17
CA ASN A 151 -13.15 0.12 -4.96
C ASN A 151 -12.09 1.19 -5.27
N ALA A 152 -11.40 1.11 -6.41
CA ALA A 152 -10.41 2.11 -6.83
C ALA A 152 -11.02 3.51 -7.00
N ARG A 153 -12.30 3.62 -7.39
CA ARG A 153 -13.01 4.91 -7.49
C ARG A 153 -13.22 5.60 -6.15
N SER A 154 -13.20 4.83 -5.04
CA SER A 154 -13.34 5.36 -3.69
C SER A 154 -12.03 5.87 -3.09
N LEU A 155 -10.90 5.68 -3.77
CA LEU A 155 -9.61 6.18 -3.32
C LEU A 155 -9.58 7.71 -3.41
N GLY A 156 -9.48 8.38 -2.26
CA GLY A 156 -9.37 9.84 -2.20
C GLY A 156 -8.09 10.31 -2.89
N TYR A 157 -8.10 11.50 -3.48
CA TYR A 157 -6.91 12.08 -4.08
C TYR A 157 -6.83 13.56 -3.73
N GLU A 158 -5.63 14.02 -3.38
CA GLU A 158 -5.34 15.43 -3.17
C GLU A 158 -4.00 15.73 -3.85
N PHE A 159 -4.04 16.51 -4.93
CA PHE A 159 -2.84 16.83 -5.69
C PHE A 159 -2.12 18.03 -5.09
N LYS A 160 -0.81 17.89 -4.90
CA LYS A 160 0.09 19.04 -4.76
C LYS A 160 0.40 19.57 -6.16
N GLN A 161 0.24 20.86 -6.37
CA GLN A 161 0.48 21.50 -7.65
C GLN A 161 1.79 22.29 -7.62
N ASP A 162 2.57 22.18 -8.70
CA ASP A 162 3.73 23.05 -8.94
C ASP A 162 3.76 23.49 -10.42
N THR A 163 4.36 24.65 -10.70
CA THR A 163 4.50 25.18 -12.06
C THR A 163 5.96 25.49 -12.36
N VAL A 164 6.51 24.85 -13.39
CA VAL A 164 7.91 24.97 -13.79
C VAL A 164 8.00 25.24 -15.28
N ALA A 165 8.70 26.32 -15.65
CA ALA A 165 8.86 26.77 -17.03
C ALA A 165 7.51 26.89 -17.79
N GLY A 166 6.45 27.30 -17.09
CA GLY A 166 5.11 27.46 -17.65
C GLY A 166 4.28 26.19 -17.78
N ASN A 167 4.82 25.02 -17.41
CA ASN A 167 4.09 23.75 -17.38
C ASN A 167 3.65 23.46 -15.94
N THR A 168 2.48 22.86 -15.76
CA THR A 168 1.92 22.57 -14.44
C THR A 168 1.97 21.08 -14.14
N PHE A 169 2.37 20.72 -12.93
CA PHE A 169 2.55 19.34 -12.46
C PHE A 169 1.70 19.11 -11.22
N TYR A 170 0.92 18.04 -11.23
CA TYR A 170 0.03 17.59 -10.17
C TYR A 170 0.59 16.30 -9.59
N PHE A 171 0.99 16.34 -8.33
CA PHE A 171 1.61 15.24 -7.63
C PHE A 171 0.67 14.62 -6.62
N LEU A 172 0.54 13.31 -6.69
CA LEU A 172 -0.12 12.52 -5.68
C LEU A 172 0.88 11.52 -5.09
N ASN A 173 1.04 11.62 -3.77
CA ASN A 173 1.86 10.75 -2.95
C ASN A 173 1.21 10.68 -1.56
N THR A 174 0.11 9.94 -1.45
CA THR A 174 -0.56 9.69 -0.17
C THR A 174 0.19 8.63 0.65
N ASN A 175 1.02 7.82 -0.01
CA ASN A 175 1.72 6.67 0.55
C ASN A 175 0.76 5.63 1.15
N ASP A 176 -0.42 5.47 0.51
CA ASP A 176 -1.42 4.47 0.88
C ASP A 176 -1.19 3.12 0.20
N GLY A 177 -0.14 2.98 -0.62
CA GLY A 177 0.15 1.80 -1.41
C GLY A 177 -0.61 1.73 -2.74
N TYR A 178 -1.45 2.72 -3.06
CA TYR A 178 -2.35 2.72 -4.21
C TYR A 178 -2.33 4.05 -4.98
N ASP A 179 -1.31 4.91 -4.81
CA ASP A 179 -1.24 6.18 -5.54
C ASP A 179 -1.21 5.95 -7.06
N ALA A 180 -0.36 5.03 -7.53
CA ALA A 180 -0.30 4.64 -8.93
C ALA A 180 -1.62 4.00 -9.43
N THR A 181 -2.38 3.34 -8.54
CA THR A 181 -3.67 2.72 -8.90
C THR A 181 -4.70 3.72 -9.39
N ARG A 182 -4.58 4.99 -9.00
CA ARG A 182 -5.52 6.04 -9.43
C ARG A 182 -5.40 6.38 -10.92
N ILE A 183 -4.38 5.87 -11.63
CA ILE A 183 -4.35 5.84 -13.10
C ILE A 183 -5.52 5.04 -13.71
N LEU A 184 -6.17 4.15 -12.94
CA LEU A 184 -7.34 3.39 -13.40
C LEU A 184 -8.67 4.11 -13.15
N ASN A 185 -8.64 5.31 -12.55
CA ASN A 185 -9.83 6.07 -12.24
C ASN A 185 -10.16 7.01 -13.41
N GLU A 186 -10.95 6.51 -14.36
CA GLU A 186 -11.39 7.25 -15.56
C GLU A 186 -12.05 8.60 -15.22
N SER A 187 -12.88 8.64 -14.16
CA SER A 187 -13.54 9.89 -13.75
C SER A 187 -12.55 10.92 -13.25
N LEU A 188 -11.51 10.49 -12.54
CA LEU A 188 -10.42 11.38 -12.12
C LEU A 188 -9.68 11.90 -13.35
N LEU A 189 -9.27 11.03 -14.27
CA LEU A 189 -8.51 11.42 -15.46
C LEU A 189 -9.30 12.37 -16.35
N GLN A 190 -10.59 12.11 -16.57
CA GLN A 190 -11.46 13.00 -17.32
C GLN A 190 -11.55 14.38 -16.67
N SER A 191 -11.74 14.43 -15.33
CA SER A 191 -11.79 15.70 -14.60
C SER A 191 -10.47 16.49 -14.65
N MET A 192 -9.33 15.80 -14.81
CA MET A 192 -8.03 16.44 -15.01
C MET A 192 -7.87 16.91 -16.46
N ARG A 193 -8.28 16.10 -17.44
CA ARG A 193 -8.25 16.46 -18.86
C ARG A 193 -9.04 17.72 -19.15
N GLU A 194 -10.18 17.93 -18.48
CA GLU A 194 -10.99 19.15 -18.58
C GLU A 194 -10.27 20.43 -18.06
N LYS A 195 -9.27 20.29 -17.19
CA LYS A 195 -8.50 21.40 -16.61
C LYS A 195 -7.21 21.69 -17.37
N ILE A 196 -6.67 20.69 -18.07
CA ILE A 196 -5.39 20.76 -18.76
C ILE A 196 -5.54 21.51 -20.08
N SER A 197 -4.63 22.44 -20.35
CA SER A 197 -4.64 23.28 -21.55
C SER A 197 -3.84 22.68 -22.71
N GLY A 198 -2.72 22.02 -22.41
CA GLY A 198 -1.85 21.37 -23.39
C GLY A 198 -1.99 19.84 -23.37
N ASP A 199 -0.88 19.15 -23.53
CA ASP A 199 -0.86 17.69 -23.51
C ASP A 199 -0.95 17.19 -22.07
N MET A 200 -1.86 16.25 -21.81
CA MET A 200 -1.99 15.61 -20.51
C MET A 200 -1.00 14.47 -20.46
N VAL A 201 0.08 14.65 -19.71
CA VAL A 201 1.08 13.60 -19.51
C VAL A 201 0.90 12.98 -18.13
N VAL A 202 0.81 11.66 -18.06
CA VAL A 202 0.62 10.89 -16.83
C VAL A 202 1.85 10.02 -16.59
N ALA A 203 2.33 9.93 -15.34
CA ALA A 203 3.43 9.06 -14.98
C ALA A 203 3.14 8.32 -13.67
N VAL A 204 3.49 7.04 -13.65
CA VAL A 204 3.42 6.15 -12.47
C VAL A 204 4.78 5.50 -12.24
N PRO A 205 5.79 6.27 -11.78
CA PRO A 205 7.16 5.76 -11.66
C PRO A 205 7.32 4.67 -10.61
N HIS A 206 6.48 4.72 -9.57
CA HIS A 206 6.47 3.81 -8.43
C HIS A 206 5.02 3.71 -7.92
N GLN A 207 4.67 2.56 -7.32
CA GLN A 207 3.42 2.32 -6.58
C GLN A 207 2.86 3.51 -5.78
N ASP A 208 3.69 4.29 -5.08
CA ASP A 208 3.25 5.40 -4.23
C ASP A 208 3.38 6.79 -4.91
N VAL A 209 3.44 6.82 -6.24
CA VAL A 209 3.54 8.09 -6.99
C VAL A 209 2.64 8.05 -8.22
N LEU A 210 1.76 9.06 -8.31
CA LEU A 210 1.07 9.43 -9.55
C LEU A 210 1.38 10.90 -9.85
N ILE A 211 1.84 11.16 -11.08
CA ILE A 211 2.08 12.51 -11.58
C ILE A 211 1.17 12.71 -12.78
N ILE A 212 0.47 13.84 -12.82
CA ILE A 212 -0.27 14.31 -13.99
C ILE A 212 0.31 15.68 -14.34
N ALA A 213 0.60 15.95 -15.60
CA ALA A 213 1.19 17.21 -16.04
C ALA A 213 0.39 17.83 -17.18
N ASP A 214 0.24 19.15 -17.11
CA ASP A 214 -0.20 20.02 -18.19
C ASP A 214 1.04 20.55 -18.93
N ILE A 215 1.35 19.92 -20.07
CA ILE A 215 2.53 20.23 -20.86
C ILE A 215 2.13 21.17 -22.00
N VAL A 216 2.58 22.41 -21.93
CA VAL A 216 2.28 23.46 -22.91
C VAL A 216 3.48 23.84 -23.76
N ASN A 217 4.65 23.25 -23.49
CA ASN A 217 5.88 23.46 -24.25
C ASN A 217 6.85 22.29 -24.15
N GLU A 218 7.83 22.24 -25.07
CA GLU A 218 8.84 21.16 -25.16
C GLU A 218 9.68 20.97 -23.87
N ILE A 219 9.86 22.02 -23.07
CA ILE A 219 10.64 21.93 -21.82
C ILE A 219 9.88 21.09 -20.79
N GLY A 220 8.55 21.12 -20.81
CA GLY A 220 7.73 20.32 -19.88
C GLY A 220 7.93 18.83 -20.05
N TYR A 221 8.11 18.38 -21.30
CA TYR A 221 8.45 17.01 -21.65
C TYR A 221 9.80 16.59 -21.03
N ASP A 222 10.84 17.41 -21.17
CA ASP A 222 12.14 17.12 -20.53
C ASP A 222 12.03 17.02 -19.00
N ILE A 223 11.21 17.89 -18.38
CA ILE A 223 11.00 17.93 -16.93
C ILE A 223 10.29 16.66 -16.44
N ILE A 224 9.16 16.28 -17.05
CA ILE A 224 8.40 15.10 -16.61
C ILE A 224 9.21 13.82 -16.80
N ALA A 225 10.01 13.71 -17.85
CA ALA A 225 10.87 12.56 -18.09
C ALA A 225 11.96 12.42 -17.01
N GLN A 226 12.66 13.52 -16.69
CA GLN A 226 13.68 13.52 -15.63
C GLN A 226 13.07 13.21 -14.26
N MET A 227 11.91 13.79 -13.97
CA MET A 227 11.19 13.59 -12.72
C MET A 227 10.71 12.15 -12.56
N THR A 228 10.12 11.57 -13.61
CA THR A 228 9.69 10.16 -13.65
C THR A 228 10.88 9.24 -13.43
N MET A 229 11.99 9.45 -14.13
CA MET A 229 13.21 8.66 -13.96
C MET A 229 13.77 8.75 -12.54
N LYS A 230 13.74 9.94 -11.93
CA LYS A 230 14.19 10.14 -10.54
C LYS A 230 13.34 9.32 -9.56
N PHE A 231 12.01 9.47 -9.59
CA PHE A 231 11.12 8.72 -8.71
C PHE A 231 11.19 7.20 -8.95
N PHE A 232 11.39 6.78 -10.20
CA PHE A 232 11.59 5.38 -10.54
C PHE A 232 12.87 4.81 -9.91
N ALA A 233 13.98 5.57 -9.96
CA ALA A 233 15.26 5.13 -9.40
C ALA A 233 15.30 5.16 -7.86
N GLU A 234 14.56 6.07 -7.23
CA GLU A 234 14.54 6.24 -5.76
C GLU A 234 13.46 5.39 -5.08
N GLY A 235 12.45 4.91 -5.81
CA GLY A 235 11.28 4.22 -5.26
C GLY A 235 11.55 2.78 -4.82
N HIS A 236 10.85 2.33 -3.77
CA HIS A 236 10.97 0.96 -3.25
C HIS A 236 10.28 -0.09 -4.13
N VAL A 237 9.21 0.30 -4.82
CA VAL A 237 8.44 -0.58 -5.72
C VAL A 237 8.29 0.11 -7.08
N PRO A 238 9.37 0.13 -7.90
CA PRO A 238 9.37 0.80 -9.18
C PRO A 238 8.40 0.12 -10.16
N ILE A 239 7.79 0.92 -11.04
CA ILE A 239 6.83 0.45 -12.06
C ILE A 239 7.38 0.67 -13.46
N THR A 240 7.61 1.92 -13.87
CA THR A 240 8.16 2.26 -15.20
C THR A 240 8.92 3.58 -15.14
N SER A 241 9.96 3.73 -15.97
CA SER A 241 10.66 5.01 -16.14
C SER A 241 9.99 5.91 -17.18
N LEU A 242 8.96 5.42 -17.88
CA LEU A 242 8.28 6.16 -18.94
C LEU A 242 7.09 6.93 -18.39
N SER A 243 6.80 8.04 -19.06
CA SER A 243 5.52 8.75 -18.93
C SER A 243 4.61 8.38 -20.10
N PHE A 244 3.33 8.70 -19.99
CA PHE A 244 2.32 8.42 -21.00
C PHE A 244 1.64 9.72 -21.40
N VAL A 245 1.46 9.97 -22.69
CA VAL A 245 0.43 10.92 -23.13
C VAL A 245 -0.92 10.24 -22.95
N TYR A 246 -1.87 10.96 -22.35
CA TYR A 246 -3.24 10.49 -22.17
C TYR A 246 -4.17 11.23 -23.13
N GLU A 247 -4.76 10.48 -24.05
CA GLU A 247 -5.69 10.98 -25.07
C GLU A 247 -6.81 9.95 -25.29
N ASP A 248 -8.06 10.40 -25.27
CA ASP A 248 -9.26 9.58 -25.51
C ASP A 248 -9.36 8.26 -24.69
N GLY A 249 -8.81 8.25 -23.47
CA GLY A 249 -8.81 7.07 -22.60
C GLY A 249 -7.64 6.12 -22.81
N GLU A 250 -6.75 6.42 -23.75
CA GLU A 250 -5.56 5.62 -24.04
C GLU A 250 -4.30 6.25 -23.43
N PHE A 251 -3.31 5.39 -23.15
CA PHE A 251 -2.02 5.76 -22.58
C PHE A 251 -0.90 5.42 -23.56
N GLU A 252 -0.42 6.43 -24.29
CA GLU A 252 0.69 6.26 -25.23
C GLU A 252 2.04 6.51 -24.55
N PRO A 253 2.94 5.51 -24.44
CA PRO A 253 4.23 5.70 -23.79
C PRO A 253 5.09 6.69 -24.60
N ILE A 254 5.64 7.68 -23.92
CA ILE A 254 6.58 8.65 -24.52
C ILE A 254 7.99 8.42 -24.01
N PHE A 255 8.94 8.36 -24.95
CA PHE A 255 10.36 8.29 -24.66
C PHE A 255 11.02 9.62 -25.03
N ILE A 256 11.49 10.36 -24.02
CA ILE A 256 12.12 11.66 -24.23
C ILE A 256 13.61 11.49 -23.98
N LEU A 257 14.37 11.49 -25.08
CA LEU A 257 15.82 11.49 -25.04
C LEU A 257 16.29 12.80 -24.39
N ALA A 258 16.81 12.72 -23.17
CA ALA A 258 17.46 13.85 -22.53
C ALA A 258 18.58 14.38 -23.45
N LYS A 259 18.35 15.54 -24.09
CA LYS A 259 19.42 16.23 -24.81
C LYS A 259 20.43 16.71 -23.78
N ASN A 260 21.59 16.06 -23.72
CA ASN A 260 22.76 16.58 -23.02
C ASN A 260 23.06 18.00 -23.53
N ARG A 261 22.60 19.03 -22.81
CA ARG A 261 23.02 20.42 -23.05
C ARG A 261 24.48 20.55 -22.62
N LYS A 262 25.41 20.08 -23.45
CA LYS A 262 26.76 20.66 -23.47
C LYS A 262 26.60 22.07 -24.04
N LYS A 263 26.54 23.07 -23.16
CA LYS A 263 26.90 24.44 -23.54
C LYS A 263 28.35 24.41 -23.99
N THR A 264 28.58 24.38 -25.29
CA THR A 264 29.82 24.92 -25.84
C THR A 264 29.72 26.43 -25.68
N ASP A 265 30.33 26.95 -24.61
CA ASP A 265 30.65 28.37 -24.50
C ASP A 265 31.60 28.71 -25.64
N GLY A 266 31.02 29.25 -26.72
CA GLY A 266 31.78 29.92 -27.76
C GLY A 266 32.10 31.34 -27.30
N LYS A 267 33.34 31.56 -26.86
CA LYS A 267 34.10 32.82 -26.92
C LYS A 267 35.59 32.47 -26.84
N GLU A 268 36.54 33.03 -27.58
CA GLU A 268 36.60 34.03 -28.63
C GLU A 268 37.97 33.77 -29.29
N LYS A 269 38.05 33.86 -30.63
CA LYS A 269 39.34 33.87 -31.33
C LYS A 269 40.03 35.21 -31.05
N GLY A 270 41.34 35.15 -30.82
CA GLY A 270 42.21 36.33 -30.79
C GLY A 270 42.40 36.98 -32.15
#